data_AF-A0A6D2CIE4-F1
#
_entry.id   AF-A0A6D2CIE4-F1
#
_cell.length_a   1.000
_cell.length_b   1.000
_cell.length_c   1.000
_cell.angle_alpha   90.00
_cell.angle_beta   90.00
_cell.angle_gamma   90.00
#
_symmetry.space_group_name_H-M   'P 1'
#
loop_
_entity.id
_entity.type
_entity.pdbx_description
1 polymer ?
#
loop_
_entity_poly.entity_id
_entity_poly.type
_entity_poly.pdbx_seq_one_letter_code
_entity_poly.pdbx_strand_id
1 'polypeptide(L)'
;MINFKKMAIGFGLVSVITLQGLQANELKECKSEADKKTGCVKMKYYANGDIREERPYKDGKEHGSIKSYYENGKLKFEIPTENGEPNGIAKLYYENGILRFESPLENGKSNGIVKRYYENGNLQGEG
;
A
#
# COMPACT_ATOMS: atom_id res chain seq x y z
N MET A 1 14.11 -42.19 5.83
CA MET A 1 13.62 -41.81 4.49
C MET A 1 12.32 -41.03 4.66
N ILE A 2 12.36 -39.72 4.54
CA ILE A 2 11.16 -38.87 4.52
C ILE A 2 11.31 -37.88 3.35
N ASN A 3 10.39 -37.98 2.40
CA ASN A 3 10.31 -37.19 1.17
C ASN A 3 9.65 -35.84 1.48
N PHE A 4 10.36 -34.73 1.29
CA PHE A 4 9.77 -33.39 1.33
C PHE A 4 9.44 -32.92 -0.10
N LYS A 5 8.15 -32.77 -0.37
CA LYS A 5 7.61 -32.12 -1.57
C LYS A 5 8.14 -30.68 -1.64
N LYS A 6 8.64 -30.31 -2.82
CA LYS A 6 9.04 -28.97 -3.24
C LYS A 6 7.97 -27.94 -2.89
N MET A 7 8.29 -26.99 -2.01
CA MET A 7 7.62 -25.69 -1.93
C MET A 7 8.55 -24.71 -2.64
N ALA A 8 8.21 -24.41 -3.89
CA ALA A 8 8.98 -23.51 -4.72
C ALA A 8 8.87 -22.08 -4.14
N ILE A 9 9.94 -21.63 -3.50
CA ILE A 9 10.16 -20.21 -3.23
C ILE A 9 10.63 -19.63 -4.56
N GLY A 10 9.74 -18.92 -5.25
CA GLY A 10 10.08 -18.21 -6.48
C GLY A 10 11.02 -17.05 -6.17
N PHE A 11 12.33 -17.32 -6.18
CA PHE A 11 13.36 -16.29 -6.27
C PHE A 11 13.39 -15.76 -7.71
N GLY A 12 12.92 -14.53 -7.91
CA GLY A 12 13.25 -13.71 -9.07
C GLY A 12 14.36 -12.73 -8.70
N LEU A 13 15.61 -13.09 -9.01
CA LEU A 13 16.75 -12.18 -8.91
C LEU A 13 16.64 -11.11 -10.01
N VAL A 14 16.74 -9.83 -9.64
CA VAL A 14 17.38 -8.84 -10.50
C VAL A 14 18.49 -8.19 -9.69
N SER A 15 19.72 -8.44 -10.09
CA SER A 15 20.92 -8.00 -9.38
C SER A 15 21.45 -6.69 -9.96
N VAL A 16 21.83 -5.79 -9.04
CA VAL A 16 22.85 -4.73 -9.08
C VAL A 16 22.50 -3.37 -9.72
N ILE A 17 22.21 -2.39 -8.85
CA ILE A 17 22.90 -1.09 -8.87
C ILE A 17 23.31 -0.79 -7.42
N THR A 18 24.61 -0.74 -7.16
CA THR A 18 25.18 -0.47 -5.83
C THR A 18 25.14 1.03 -5.48
N LEU A 19 24.73 1.39 -4.26
CA LEU A 19 25.50 2.20 -3.29
C LEU A 19 24.64 2.44 -2.02
N GLN A 20 25.13 1.95 -0.87
CA GLN A 20 24.61 2.19 0.48
C GLN A 20 23.11 1.91 0.72
N GLY A 21 22.82 0.67 1.09
CA GLY A 21 21.80 0.38 2.11
C GLY A 21 20.35 0.70 1.78
N LEU A 22 19.82 0.21 0.65
CA LEU A 22 18.40 -0.14 0.61
C LEU A 22 18.25 -1.52 1.25
N GLN A 23 18.31 -1.57 2.59
CA GLN A 23 17.61 -2.63 3.30
C GLN A 23 16.15 -2.45 2.90
N ALA A 24 15.67 -3.24 1.93
CA ALA A 24 14.25 -3.50 1.82
C ALA A 24 13.87 -4.14 3.15
N ASN A 25 13.43 -3.30 4.10
CA ASN A 25 12.94 -3.77 5.38
C ASN A 25 11.84 -4.77 5.05
N GLU A 26 12.10 -6.06 5.29
CA GLU A 26 11.08 -7.09 5.17
C GLU A 26 9.91 -6.67 6.07
N LEU A 27 8.80 -6.24 5.46
CA LEU A 27 7.62 -5.85 6.20
C LEU A 27 7.05 -7.10 6.88
N LYS A 28 7.09 -7.15 8.22
CA LYS A 28 6.53 -8.26 9.00
C LYS A 28 5.05 -8.42 8.66
N GLU A 29 4.66 -9.54 8.04
CA GLU A 29 3.26 -9.82 7.75
C GLU A 29 2.46 -10.10 9.03
N CYS A 30 1.22 -9.61 9.10
CA CYS A 30 0.33 -9.89 10.23
C CYS A 30 -0.14 -11.35 10.21
N LYS A 31 0.31 -12.16 11.19
CA LYS A 31 -0.13 -13.55 11.36
C LYS A 31 -1.15 -13.71 12.49
N SER A 32 -1.25 -12.73 13.38
CA SER A 32 -2.13 -12.72 14.55
C SER A 32 -2.55 -11.31 14.97
N GLU A 33 -3.55 -11.20 15.85
CA GLU A 33 -3.91 -9.92 16.48
C GLU A 33 -2.81 -9.37 17.40
N ALA A 34 -1.95 -10.25 17.95
CA ALA A 34 -0.79 -9.82 18.73
C ALA A 34 0.24 -9.10 17.85
N ASP A 35 0.42 -9.54 16.59
CA ASP A 35 1.33 -8.88 15.65
C ASP A 35 0.90 -7.44 15.38
N LYS A 36 -0.41 -7.19 15.24
CA LYS A 36 -0.95 -5.84 15.04
C LYS A 36 -0.62 -4.89 16.19
N LYS A 37 -0.50 -5.42 17.42
CA LYS A 37 -0.06 -4.62 18.58
C LYS A 37 1.42 -4.24 18.47
N THR A 38 2.27 -5.19 18.06
CA THR A 38 3.71 -4.95 17.95
C THR A 38 4.13 -4.18 16.69
N GLY A 39 3.32 -4.20 15.65
CA GLY A 39 3.70 -3.76 14.31
C GLY A 39 3.67 -4.92 13.31
N CYS A 40 2.87 -4.78 12.26
CA CYS A 40 2.85 -5.70 11.11
C CYS A 40 2.12 -5.08 9.92
N VAL A 41 2.16 -5.73 8.75
CA VAL A 41 1.38 -5.33 7.57
C VAL A 41 0.49 -6.48 7.14
N LYS A 42 -0.81 -6.21 7.01
CA LYS A 42 -1.75 -7.19 6.45
C LYS A 42 -1.74 -7.06 4.94
N MET A 43 -1.39 -8.15 4.26
CA MET A 43 -1.33 -8.22 2.81
C MET A 43 -2.60 -8.85 2.23
N LYS A 44 -3.01 -8.39 1.05
CA LYS A 44 -3.94 -9.12 0.18
C LYS A 44 -3.31 -9.25 -1.19
N TYR A 45 -3.59 -10.36 -1.84
CA TYR A 45 -3.00 -10.70 -3.13
C TYR A 45 -4.09 -10.87 -4.20
N TYR A 46 -3.70 -10.66 -5.45
CA TYR A 46 -4.45 -11.08 -6.62
C TYR A 46 -4.32 -12.58 -6.86
N ALA A 47 -5.13 -13.13 -7.78
CA ALA A 47 -5.10 -14.56 -8.11
C ALA A 47 -3.75 -15.01 -8.70
N ASN A 48 -3.03 -14.09 -9.35
CA ASN A 48 -1.69 -14.31 -9.90
C ASN A 48 -0.57 -14.27 -8.85
N GLY A 49 -0.88 -13.93 -7.58
CA GLY A 49 0.08 -13.81 -6.49
C GLY A 49 0.65 -12.41 -6.27
N ASP A 50 0.33 -11.43 -7.12
CA ASP A 50 0.80 -10.05 -6.95
C ASP A 50 0.09 -9.34 -5.79
N ILE A 51 0.79 -8.39 -5.15
CA ILE A 51 0.23 -7.63 -4.04
C ILE A 51 -0.91 -6.74 -4.56
N ARG A 52 -2.07 -6.86 -3.92
CA ARG A 52 -3.27 -6.05 -4.17
C ARG A 52 -3.45 -4.95 -3.15
N GLU A 53 -3.13 -5.22 -1.89
CA GLU A 53 -3.35 -4.28 -0.78
C GLU A 53 -2.33 -4.51 0.33
N GLU A 54 -1.81 -3.42 0.87
CA GLU A 54 -0.96 -3.36 2.07
C GLU A 54 -1.68 -2.52 3.12
N ARG A 55 -1.84 -3.08 4.31
CA ARG A 55 -2.49 -2.39 5.43
C ARG A 55 -1.63 -2.49 6.68
N PRO A 56 -0.79 -1.48 6.96
CA PRO A 56 0.08 -1.47 8.13
C PRO A 56 -0.72 -1.25 9.42
N TYR A 57 -0.31 -1.97 10.47
CA TYR A 57 -0.86 -1.90 11.82
C TYR A 57 0.24 -1.65 12.84
N LYS A 58 -0.08 -0.90 13.88
CA LYS A 58 0.74 -0.69 15.09
C LYS A 58 -0.18 -0.40 16.26
N ASP A 59 0.15 -0.86 17.46
CA ASP A 59 -0.66 -0.66 18.67
C ASP A 59 -2.11 -1.18 18.52
N GLY A 60 -2.30 -2.17 17.65
CA GLY A 60 -3.59 -2.78 17.35
C GLY A 60 -4.46 -1.97 16.38
N LYS A 61 -3.96 -0.86 15.86
CA LYS A 61 -4.68 0.07 14.98
C LYS A 61 -3.97 0.25 13.64
N GLU A 62 -4.69 0.70 12.63
CA GLU A 62 -4.09 1.05 11.34
C GLU A 62 -3.13 2.24 11.51
N HIS A 63 -1.94 2.15 10.92
CA HIS A 63 -0.90 3.14 11.09
C HIS A 63 0.02 3.22 9.86
N GLY A 64 0.26 4.43 9.37
CA GLY A 64 1.00 4.65 8.12
C GLY A 64 0.05 4.68 6.92
N SER A 65 0.54 4.36 5.73
CA SER A 65 -0.29 4.42 4.52
C SER A 65 -0.93 3.07 4.20
N ILE A 66 -2.25 3.03 4.09
CA ILE A 66 -2.94 1.93 3.39
C ILE A 66 -2.70 2.12 1.90
N LYS A 67 -2.21 1.09 1.23
CA LYS A 67 -1.98 1.11 -0.21
C LYS A 67 -2.74 0.00 -0.90
N SER A 68 -3.23 0.27 -2.08
CA SER A 68 -3.72 -0.76 -2.99
C SER A 68 -3.14 -0.55 -4.37
N TYR A 69 -2.97 -1.63 -5.10
CA TYR A 69 -2.33 -1.67 -6.42
C TYR A 69 -3.30 -2.25 -7.45
N TYR A 70 -3.14 -1.87 -8.72
CA TYR A 70 -3.72 -2.55 -9.87
C TYR A 70 -2.96 -3.85 -10.15
N GLU A 71 -3.53 -4.75 -10.97
CA GLU A 71 -2.87 -6.02 -11.35
C GLU A 71 -1.55 -5.80 -12.12
N ASN A 72 -1.38 -4.64 -12.74
CA ASN A 72 -0.11 -4.24 -13.37
C ASN A 72 0.96 -3.73 -12.37
N GLY A 73 0.68 -3.82 -11.06
CA GLY A 73 1.57 -3.39 -9.98
C GLY A 73 1.57 -1.88 -9.69
N LYS A 74 0.87 -1.05 -10.47
CA LYS A 74 0.81 0.39 -10.24
C LYS A 74 -0.11 0.72 -9.06
N LEU A 75 0.27 1.76 -8.32
CA LEU A 75 -0.52 2.23 -7.18
C LEU A 75 -1.92 2.66 -7.64
N LYS A 76 -2.94 2.09 -7.00
CA LYS A 76 -4.35 2.40 -7.22
C LYS A 76 -4.81 3.48 -6.26
N PHE A 77 -4.57 3.31 -4.97
CA PHE A 77 -4.80 4.36 -3.99
C PHE A 77 -3.79 4.30 -2.85
N GLU A 78 -3.65 5.44 -2.17
CA GLU A 78 -2.93 5.59 -0.93
C GLU A 78 -3.75 6.44 0.05
N ILE A 79 -3.97 5.92 1.25
CA ILE A 79 -4.70 6.60 2.32
C ILE A 79 -3.81 6.62 3.56
N PRO A 80 -3.25 7.79 3.93
CA PRO A 80 -2.54 7.96 5.18
C PRO A 80 -3.47 7.73 6.38
N THR A 81 -2.99 6.98 7.38
CA THR A 81 -3.70 6.66 8.61
C THR A 81 -2.83 6.90 9.83
N GLU A 82 -3.44 7.47 10.86
CA GLU A 82 -2.83 7.72 12.15
C GLU A 82 -3.81 7.29 13.24
N ASN A 83 -3.34 6.50 14.21
CA ASN A 83 -4.14 6.01 15.34
C ASN A 83 -5.46 5.32 14.94
N GLY A 84 -5.45 4.62 13.80
CA GLY A 84 -6.61 3.91 13.26
C GLY A 84 -7.55 4.75 12.40
N GLU A 85 -7.28 6.04 12.21
CA GLU A 85 -8.13 6.96 11.47
C GLU A 85 -7.39 7.51 10.24
N PRO A 86 -8.06 7.65 9.08
CA PRO A 86 -7.48 8.35 7.95
C PRO A 86 -7.15 9.81 8.28
N ASN A 87 -5.90 10.20 8.09
CA ASN A 87 -5.42 11.55 8.37
C ASN A 87 -4.25 11.91 7.45
N GLY A 88 -4.41 12.97 6.64
CA GLY A 88 -3.48 13.37 5.60
C GLY A 88 -4.13 13.40 4.21
N ILE A 89 -3.33 13.43 3.14
CA ILE A 89 -3.86 13.50 1.78
C ILE A 89 -4.12 12.10 1.23
N ALA A 90 -5.38 11.73 1.09
CA ALA A 90 -5.76 10.52 0.37
C ALA A 90 -5.62 10.75 -1.14
N LYS A 91 -5.08 9.77 -1.86
CA LYS A 91 -4.85 9.82 -3.30
C LYS A 91 -5.40 8.58 -3.99
N LEU A 92 -5.99 8.77 -5.16
CA LEU A 92 -6.43 7.71 -6.06
C LEU A 92 -5.82 7.99 -7.43
N TYR A 93 -5.39 6.95 -8.12
CA TYR A 93 -4.70 7.03 -9.40
C TYR A 93 -5.45 6.23 -10.46
N TYR A 94 -5.32 6.64 -11.72
CA TYR A 94 -5.68 5.82 -12.87
C TYR A 94 -4.69 4.67 -13.05
N GLU A 95 -5.07 3.66 -13.82
CA GLU A 95 -4.22 2.49 -14.08
C GLU A 95 -2.96 2.83 -14.87
N ASN A 96 -2.93 3.97 -15.57
CA ASN A 96 -1.71 4.49 -16.18
C ASN A 96 -0.71 5.08 -15.15
N GLY A 97 -1.13 5.30 -13.91
CA GLY A 97 -0.35 5.88 -12.80
C GLY A 97 -0.59 7.38 -12.57
N ILE A 98 -1.43 8.02 -13.39
CA ILE A 98 -1.74 9.45 -13.27
C ILE A 98 -2.70 9.67 -12.11
N LEU A 99 -2.47 10.72 -11.32
CA LEU A 99 -3.34 11.10 -10.22
C LEU A 99 -4.74 11.37 -10.77
N ARG A 100 -5.75 10.76 -10.14
CA ARG A 100 -7.17 10.89 -10.49
C ARG A 100 -7.91 11.79 -9.53
N PHE A 101 -7.58 11.67 -8.25
CA PHE A 101 -8.31 12.32 -7.18
C PHE A 101 -7.39 12.46 -5.97
N GLU A 102 -7.47 13.59 -5.29
CA GLU A 102 -6.89 13.77 -3.96
C GLU A 102 -7.83 14.55 -3.03
N SER A 103 -7.83 14.18 -1.76
CA SER A 103 -8.67 14.79 -0.73
C SER A 103 -7.90 14.87 0.59
N PRO A 104 -7.81 16.05 1.21
CA PRO A 104 -7.31 16.17 2.58
C PRO A 104 -8.31 15.53 3.53
N LEU A 105 -7.84 14.60 4.35
CA LEU A 105 -8.61 13.90 5.36
C LEU A 105 -8.15 14.32 6.75
N GLU A 106 -9.11 14.56 7.63
CA GLU A 106 -8.91 14.72 9.06
C GLU A 106 -9.93 13.83 9.80
N ASN A 107 -9.44 12.91 10.63
CA ASN A 107 -10.26 11.97 11.40
C ASN A 107 -11.30 11.23 10.52
N GLY A 108 -10.84 10.72 9.38
CA GLY A 108 -11.68 9.96 8.44
C GLY A 108 -12.61 10.80 7.55
N LYS A 109 -12.62 12.13 7.69
CA LYS A 109 -13.52 13.03 6.94
C LYS A 109 -12.73 13.97 6.04
N SER A 110 -13.29 14.30 4.88
CA SER A 110 -12.71 15.32 4.01
C SER A 110 -12.68 16.66 4.75
N ASN A 111 -11.49 17.26 4.87
CA ASN A 111 -11.29 18.58 5.47
C ASN A 111 -10.42 19.46 4.55
N GLY A 112 -11.06 20.14 3.61
CA GLY A 112 -10.42 21.04 2.65
C GLY A 112 -10.78 20.71 1.21
N ILE A 113 -10.03 21.31 0.28
CA ILE A 113 -10.29 21.26 -1.15
C ILE A 113 -9.96 19.87 -1.70
N VAL A 114 -10.96 19.25 -2.31
CA VAL A 114 -10.84 18.01 -3.06
C VAL A 114 -10.50 18.35 -4.51
N LYS A 115 -9.51 17.67 -5.09
CA LYS A 115 -9.12 17.86 -6.50
C LYS A 115 -9.38 16.61 -7.31
N ARG A 116 -9.85 16.80 -8.54
CA ARG A 116 -10.07 15.74 -9.53
C ARG A 116 -9.29 16.06 -10.79
N TYR A 117 -8.78 15.03 -11.43
CA TYR A 117 -7.91 15.14 -12.59
C TYR A 117 -8.38 14.18 -13.70
N TYR A 118 -8.22 14.60 -14.94
CA TYR A 118 -8.40 13.75 -16.11
C TYR A 118 -7.23 12.78 -16.28
N GLU A 119 -7.39 11.75 -17.12
CA GLU A 119 -6.33 10.79 -17.41
C GLU A 119 -5.10 11.38 -18.11
N ASN A 120 -5.21 12.59 -18.67
CA ASN A 120 -4.07 13.33 -19.21
C ASN A 120 -3.31 14.15 -18.15
N GLY A 121 -3.75 14.10 -16.88
CA GLY A 121 -3.17 14.82 -15.76
C GLY A 121 -3.69 16.24 -15.56
N ASN A 122 -4.52 16.76 -16.46
CA ASN A 122 -5.09 18.10 -16.32
C ASN A 122 -6.14 18.14 -15.21
N LEU A 123 -6.18 19.24 -14.46
CA LEU A 123 -7.19 19.48 -13.42
C LEU A 123 -8.59 19.48 -14.07
N GLN A 124 -9.44 18.58 -13.60
CA GLN A 124 -10.85 18.51 -13.98
C GLN A 124 -11.68 19.49 -13.16
N GLY A 125 -11.37 19.62 -11.87
CA GLY A 125 -12.05 20.55 -10.98
C GLY A 125 -11.59 20.37 -9.53
N GLU A 126 -11.91 21.38 -8.72
CA GLU A 126 -11.62 21.39 -7.30
C GLU A 126 -12.80 21.98 -6.52
N GLY A 127 -13.03 21.50 -5.28
CA GLY A 127 -14.12 21.97 -4.42
C GLY A 127 -14.18 21.28 -3.07
#